data_AF-A0A853FGR6-F1
#
_entry.id   AF-A0A853FGR6-F1
#
_cell.length_a   1.000
_cell.length_b   1.000
_cell.length_c   1.000
_cell.angle_alpha   90.00
_cell.angle_beta   90.00
_cell.angle_gamma   90.00
#
_symmetry.space_group_name_H-M   'P 1'
#
loop_
_entity.id
_entity.type
_entity.pdbx_description
1 polymer ?
#
loop_
_entity_poly.entity_id
_entity_poly.type
_entity_poly.pdbx_seq_one_letter_code
_entity_poly.pdbx_strand_id
1 'polypeptide(L)'
;MKDSQQLGVVSQKDLRALSAAGAVQGATIQTDGEGGLIVILEMGEQRRLLGHARKREPRRFMSFDAAASALQQNGITTFRAETNGWTPRYQTYRNSGA
;
A
#
# COMPACT_ATOMS: atom_id res chain seq x y z
N MET A 1 -1.64 10.69 -11.40
CA MET A 1 -2.53 10.40 -10.24
C MET A 1 -3.92 9.90 -10.64
N LYS A 2 -4.13 9.41 -11.88
CA LYS A 2 -5.43 8.87 -12.35
C LYS A 2 -5.44 7.33 -12.48
N ASP A 3 -4.29 6.67 -12.33
CA ASP A 3 -4.13 5.27 -12.78
C ASP A 3 -4.43 4.23 -11.68
N SER A 4 -4.42 4.63 -10.41
CA SER A 4 -4.71 3.73 -9.28
C SER A 4 -6.18 3.36 -9.16
N GLN A 5 -7.12 4.21 -9.62
CA GLN A 5 -8.57 3.93 -9.54
C GLN A 5 -9.05 2.83 -10.50
N GLN A 6 -8.22 2.39 -11.46
CA GLN A 6 -8.54 1.30 -12.39
C GLN A 6 -7.91 -0.05 -12.00
N LEU A 7 -7.16 -0.10 -10.89
CA LEU A 7 -6.53 -1.33 -10.43
C LEU A 7 -7.53 -2.21 -9.67
N GLY A 8 -7.61 -3.49 -10.04
CA GLY A 8 -8.39 -4.47 -9.28
C GLY A 8 -7.90 -4.58 -7.82
N VAL A 9 -8.80 -4.93 -6.90
CA VAL A 9 -8.49 -5.03 -5.46
C VAL A 9 -8.31 -6.49 -5.06
N VAL A 10 -7.21 -6.79 -4.36
CA VAL A 10 -6.95 -8.09 -3.72
C VAL A 10 -7.28 -7.97 -2.25
N SER A 11 -8.16 -8.84 -1.75
CA SER A 11 -8.51 -8.81 -0.33
C SER A 11 -7.30 -9.18 0.54
N GLN A 12 -7.24 -8.65 1.76
CA GLN A 12 -6.20 -9.04 2.71
C GLN A 12 -6.19 -10.55 3.00
N LYS A 13 -7.35 -11.22 2.92
CA LYS A 13 -7.45 -12.67 3.13
C LYS A 13 -6.77 -13.44 2.00
N ASP A 14 -6.96 -13.01 0.76
CA ASP A 14 -6.44 -13.69 -0.42
C ASP A 14 -4.94 -13.41 -0.61
N LEU A 15 -4.48 -12.23 -0.17
CA LEU A 15 -3.09 -11.79 -0.34
C LEU A 15 -2.08 -12.81 0.22
N ARG A 16 -2.33 -13.35 1.42
CA ARG A 16 -1.43 -14.34 2.03
C ARG A 16 -1.28 -15.60 1.18
N ALA A 17 -2.38 -16.12 0.66
CA ALA A 17 -2.37 -17.31 -0.20
C ALA A 17 -1.66 -17.03 -1.54
N LEU A 18 -1.94 -15.87 -2.15
CA LEU A 18 -1.28 -15.43 -3.38
C LEU A 18 0.23 -15.25 -3.20
N SER A 19 0.65 -14.69 -2.07
CA SER A 19 2.07 -14.52 -1.75
C SER A 19 2.76 -15.86 -1.55
N ALA A 20 2.14 -16.80 -0.82
CA ALA A 20 2.66 -18.16 -0.65
C ALA A 20 2.75 -18.94 -1.97
N ALA A 21 1.86 -18.67 -2.93
CA ALA A 21 1.88 -19.25 -4.27
C ALA A 21 2.90 -18.57 -5.22
N GLY A 22 3.61 -17.54 -4.76
CA GLY A 22 4.56 -16.77 -5.59
C GLY A 22 3.89 -15.85 -6.61
N ALA A 23 2.58 -15.59 -6.50
CA ALA A 23 1.85 -14.74 -7.45
C ALA A 23 2.14 -13.24 -7.27
N VAL A 24 2.61 -12.83 -6.09
CA VAL A 24 3.03 -11.45 -5.81
C VAL A 24 4.53 -11.34 -6.05
N GLN A 25 4.91 -10.63 -7.11
CA GLN A 25 6.29 -10.45 -7.56
C GLN A 25 6.96 -9.23 -6.92
N GLY A 26 6.15 -8.28 -6.48
CA GLY A 26 6.61 -7.03 -5.87
C GLY A 26 5.48 -6.28 -5.17
N ALA A 27 5.86 -5.34 -4.34
CA ALA A 27 4.93 -4.43 -3.69
C ALA A 27 5.52 -3.02 -3.62
N THR A 28 4.68 -2.02 -3.85
CA THR A 28 5.05 -0.60 -3.75
C THR A 28 4.06 0.11 -2.82
N ILE A 29 4.58 0.76 -1.78
CA ILE A 29 3.82 1.70 -0.95
C ILE A 29 3.95 3.10 -1.57
N GLN A 30 2.83 3.78 -1.81
CA GLN A 30 2.83 5.15 -2.34
C GLN A 30 1.64 5.97 -1.82
N THR A 31 1.67 7.28 -2.04
CA THR A 31 0.53 8.16 -1.74
C THR A 31 -0.68 7.81 -2.61
N ASP A 32 -1.88 7.88 -2.03
CA ASP A 32 -3.12 7.86 -2.80
C ASP A 32 -3.53 9.24 -3.33
N GLY A 33 -2.77 10.28 -2.97
CA GLY A 33 -2.98 11.64 -3.43
C GLY A 33 -3.99 12.46 -2.64
N GLU A 34 -4.65 11.89 -1.64
CA GLU A 34 -5.56 12.60 -0.72
C GLU A 34 -5.02 12.60 0.72
N GLY A 35 -3.71 12.39 0.87
CA GLY A 35 -3.03 12.40 2.17
C GLY A 35 -2.97 11.04 2.88
N GLY A 36 -3.40 9.96 2.22
CA GLY A 36 -3.19 8.59 2.68
C GLY A 36 -2.12 7.86 1.87
N LEU A 37 -1.80 6.65 2.33
CA LEU A 37 -0.91 5.71 1.65
C LEU A 37 -1.71 4.49 1.19
N ILE A 38 -1.33 3.93 0.05
CA ILE A 38 -1.87 2.69 -0.50
C ILE A 38 -0.73 1.74 -0.87
N VAL A 39 -1.08 0.45 -0.99
CA VAL A 39 -0.16 -0.59 -1.43
C VAL A 39 -0.58 -1.08 -2.80
N ILE A 40 0.32 -0.99 -3.76
CA ILE A 40 0.20 -1.61 -5.08
C ILE A 40 0.99 -2.93 -5.06
N LEU A 41 0.35 -4.00 -5.49
CA LEU A 41 0.91 -5.34 -5.67
C LEU A 41 1.21 -5.54 -7.16
N GLU A 42 2.41 -6.03 -7.45
CA GLU A 42 2.84 -6.41 -8.79
C GLU A 42 2.61 -7.93 -8.95
N MET A 43 1.78 -8.31 -9.92
CA MET A 43 1.33 -9.69 -10.14
C MET A 43 1.40 -10.02 -11.63
N GLY A 44 2.62 -10.33 -12.11
CA GLY A 44 2.88 -10.49 -13.54
C GLY A 44 2.65 -9.18 -14.29
N GLU A 45 1.85 -9.22 -15.36
CA GLU A 45 1.48 -8.03 -16.12
C GLU A 45 0.43 -7.16 -15.43
N GLN A 46 -0.13 -7.62 -14.31
CA GLN A 46 -1.19 -6.94 -13.60
C GLN A 46 -0.68 -6.22 -12.37
N ARG A 47 -1.25 -5.03 -12.13
CA ARG A 47 -1.15 -4.34 -10.86
C ARG A 47 -2.49 -4.41 -10.13
N ARG A 48 -2.43 -4.59 -8.82
CA ARG A 48 -3.60 -4.69 -7.94
C ARG A 48 -3.40 -3.87 -6.68
N LEU A 49 -4.49 -3.39 -6.09
CA LEU A 49 -4.45 -2.71 -4.81
C LEU A 49 -4.67 -3.69 -3.66
N LEU A 50 -3.96 -3.50 -2.56
CA LEU A 50 -4.31 -4.17 -1.32
C LEU A 50 -5.64 -3.62 -0.80
N GLY A 51 -6.61 -4.51 -0.64
CA GLY A 51 -7.94 -4.20 -0.13
C GLY A 51 -8.06 -4.30 1.39
N HIS A 52 -9.14 -3.73 1.90
CA HIS A 52 -9.53 -3.94 3.29
C HIS A 52 -9.95 -5.39 3.51
N ALA A 53 -9.74 -5.93 4.72
CA ALA A 53 -10.14 -7.30 5.06
C ALA A 53 -11.63 -7.63 4.83
N ARG A 54 -12.53 -6.63 4.87
CA ARG A 54 -13.99 -6.83 4.83
C ARG A 54 -14.71 -6.04 3.73
N LYS A 55 -13.99 -5.18 2.99
CA LYS A 55 -14.58 -4.31 1.97
C LYS A 55 -13.84 -4.49 0.65
N ARG A 56 -14.56 -4.34 -0.46
CA ARG A 56 -13.98 -4.31 -1.82
C ARG A 56 -13.39 -2.93 -2.17
N GLU A 57 -12.74 -2.32 -1.20
CA GLU A 57 -12.14 -0.99 -1.31
C GLU A 57 -10.64 -1.08 -1.02
N PRO A 58 -9.80 -0.27 -1.69
CA PRO A 58 -8.40 -0.15 -1.36
C PRO A 58 -8.21 0.20 0.12
N ARG A 59 -7.26 -0.46 0.78
CA ARG A 59 -6.90 -0.15 2.16
C ARG A 59 -6.00 1.09 2.17
N ARG A 60 -6.53 2.17 2.75
CA ARG A 60 -5.78 3.39 3.05
C ARG A 60 -5.01 3.24 4.37
N PHE A 61 -3.73 3.61 4.36
CA PHE A 61 -2.82 3.58 5.49
C PHE A 61 -2.41 5.01 5.88
N MET A 62 -2.10 5.19 7.16
CA MET A 62 -1.74 6.50 7.73
C MET A 62 -0.23 6.68 7.93
N SER A 63 0.56 5.60 7.79
CA SER A 63 2.01 5.61 7.88
C SER A 63 2.61 4.47 7.04
N PHE A 64 3.86 4.63 6.64
CA PHE A 64 4.63 3.57 5.96
C PHE A 64 4.76 2.33 6.84
N ASP A 65 4.97 2.49 8.16
CA ASP A 65 5.09 1.36 9.09
C ASP A 65 3.81 0.51 9.15
N ALA A 66 2.63 1.15 9.14
CA ALA A 66 1.36 0.43 9.12
C ALA A 66 1.17 -0.37 7.81
N ALA A 67 1.61 0.19 6.67
CA ALA A 67 1.57 -0.50 5.39
C ALA A 67 2.61 -1.64 5.33
N ALA A 68 3.83 -1.41 5.80
CA ALA A 68 4.89 -2.41 5.89
C ALA A 68 4.50 -3.58 6.80
N SER A 69 3.91 -3.29 7.96
CA SER A 69 3.38 -4.32 8.87
C SER A 69 2.32 -5.20 8.20
N ALA A 70 1.41 -4.59 7.43
CA ALA A 70 0.40 -5.35 6.68
C ALA A 70 1.02 -6.24 5.58
N LEU A 71 2.07 -5.77 4.90
CA LEU A 71 2.83 -6.57 3.93
C LEU A 71 3.51 -7.78 4.61
N GLN A 72 4.20 -7.53 5.73
CA GLN A 72 4.89 -8.58 6.49
C GLN A 72 3.93 -9.66 7.00
N GLN A 73 2.75 -9.28 7.49
CA GLN A 73 1.70 -10.23 7.92
C GLN A 73 1.25 -11.17 6.80
N ASN A 74 1.45 -10.78 5.53
CA ASN A 74 1.11 -11.58 4.35
C ASN A 74 2.32 -12.25 3.70
N GLY A 75 3.50 -12.24 4.34
CA GLY A 75 4.71 -12.89 3.83
C GLY A 75 5.51 -12.05 2.84
N ILE A 76 5.18 -10.78 2.65
CA ILE A 76 5.93 -9.87 1.79
C ILE A 76 6.93 -9.08 2.65
N THR A 77 8.20 -9.43 2.55
CA THR A 77 9.28 -8.85 3.38
C THR A 77 10.12 -7.80 2.65
N THR A 78 10.04 -7.75 1.32
CA THR A 78 10.75 -6.77 0.48
C THR A 78 9.72 -5.97 -0.31
N PHE A 79 9.84 -4.65 -0.31
CA PHE A 79 8.95 -3.74 -1.03
C PHE A 79 9.65 -2.43 -1.35
N ARG A 80 9.11 -1.68 -2.32
CA ARG A 80 9.51 -0.31 -2.61
C ARG A 80 8.63 0.69 -1.85
N ALA A 81 9.24 1.79 -1.42
CA ALA A 81 8.52 2.93 -0.86
C ALA A 81 8.73 4.16 -1.75
N GLU A 82 7.63 4.78 -2.19
CA GLU A 82 7.65 6.03 -2.94
C GLU A 82 7.07 7.16 -2.08
N THR A 83 7.90 8.13 -1.75
CA THR A 83 7.54 9.22 -0.82
C THR A 83 7.06 10.48 -1.51
N ASN A 84 7.05 10.52 -2.85
CA ASN A 84 6.57 11.66 -3.62
C ASN A 84 5.12 11.97 -3.26
N GLY A 85 4.84 13.21 -2.86
CA GLY A 85 3.49 13.64 -2.49
C GLY A 85 2.99 13.11 -1.13
N TRP A 86 3.87 12.53 -0.31
CA TRP A 86 3.57 12.18 1.07
C TRP A 86 4.37 13.05 2.05
N THR A 87 3.68 13.62 3.04
CA THR A 87 4.31 14.42 4.10
C THR A 87 4.32 13.62 5.41
N PRO A 88 5.49 13.32 5.99
CA PRO A 88 5.58 12.69 7.29
C PRO A 88 4.93 13.55 8.38
N ARG A 89 4.09 12.95 9.24
CA ARG A 89 3.41 13.68 10.33
C ARG A 89 4.36 14.36 11.32
N TYR A 90 5.57 13.83 11.50
CA TYR A 90 6.59 14.44 12.36
C TYR A 90 7.15 15.75 11.78
N GLN A 91 7.04 15.97 10.47
CA GLN A 91 7.45 17.23 9.83
C GLN A 91 6.43 18.35 10.08
N THR A 92 5.16 18.02 10.31
CA THR A 92 4.09 18.99 10.58
C THR A 92 4.26 19.69 11.94
N TYR A 93 4.92 19.04 12.91
CA TYR A 93 5.21 19.64 14.23
C TYR A 93 6.35 20.66 14.19
N ARG A 94 7.27 20.59 13.20
CA ARG A 94 8.40 21.54 13.12
C ARG A 94 8.00 22.91 12.57
N ASN A 95 6.90 22.98 11.81
CA ASN A 95 6.42 24.21 11.17
C ASN A 95 5.25 24.88 11.90
N SER A 96 4.78 24.33 13.02
CA SER A 96 3.70 24.90 13.84
C SER A 96 4.22 25.67 15.07
N GLY A 97 5.54 25.84 15.17
CA GLY A 97 6.20 26.75 16.11
C GLY A 97 7.08 27.74 15.36
N ALA A 98 6.46 28.75 14.75
CA ALA A 98 7.08 29.98 14.28
C ALA A 98 6.07 31.12 14.39
#